data_AF-A0A662WGX6-F1
#
_entry.id   AF-A0A662WGX6-F1
#
_cell.length_a   1.000
_cell.length_b   1.000
_cell.length_c   1.000
_cell.angle_alpha   90.00
_cell.angle_beta   90.00
_cell.angle_gamma   90.00
#
_symmetry.space_group_name_H-M   'P 1'
#
loop_
_entity.id
_entity.type
_entity.pdbx_description
1 polymer ?
#
loop_
_entity_poly.entity_id
_entity_poly.type
_entity_poly.pdbx_seq_one_letter_code
_entity_poly.pdbx_strand_id
1 'polypeptide(L)'
;MSAMDVDVAGIRAAFAACNLEVAEDALSTCVSLCAELGLSSDDLAAQWDAYSMNNQITGAADTDGLVGFRSHLVRQKSRTKEDASTSSGASQKRRHGKVSGTPVIKRVSESQDKLEALYNM
;
A
#
# COMPACT_ATOMS: atom_id res chain seq x y z
N MET A 1 -10.35 30.84 6.92
CA MET A 1 -9.96 29.53 7.48
C MET A 1 -8.49 29.33 7.23
N SER A 2 -7.75 29.03 8.29
CA SER A 2 -6.29 29.00 8.40
C SER A 2 -5.59 28.20 7.32
N ALA A 3 -4.42 28.69 6.88
CA ALA A 3 -3.44 27.86 6.21
C ALA A 3 -3.23 26.61 7.07
N MET A 4 -3.47 25.43 6.48
CA MET A 4 -3.14 24.15 7.08
C MET A 4 -1.62 24.03 7.08
N ASP A 5 -0.95 24.80 7.96
CA ASP A 5 0.48 24.71 8.16
C ASP A 5 0.72 23.44 8.96
N VAL A 6 1.10 22.37 8.26
CA VAL A 6 1.42 21.10 8.90
C VAL A 6 2.72 21.29 9.66
N ASP A 7 2.61 21.57 10.95
CA ASP A 7 3.73 21.75 11.85
C ASP A 7 4.16 20.43 12.50
N VAL A 8 5.42 20.36 12.94
CA VAL A 8 5.99 19.25 13.69
C VAL A 8 5.12 18.85 14.88
N ALA A 9 4.55 19.82 15.59
CA ALA A 9 3.65 19.57 16.71
C ALA A 9 2.34 18.87 16.28
N GLY A 10 1.80 19.25 15.12
CA GLY A 10 0.60 18.64 14.55
C GLY A 10 0.84 17.19 14.13
N ILE A 11 2.00 16.91 13.53
CA ILE A 11 2.39 15.54 13.18
C ILE A 11 2.55 14.67 14.42
N ARG A 12 3.26 15.15 15.45
CA ARG A 12 3.39 14.41 16.71
C ARG A 12 2.04 14.12 17.34
N ALA A 13 1.13 15.10 17.36
CA ALA A 13 -0.20 14.93 17.93
C ALA A 13 -1.03 13.89 17.17
N ALA A 14 -0.98 13.90 15.83
CA ALA A 14 -1.68 12.93 15.00
C ALA A 14 -1.14 11.50 15.18
N PHE A 15 0.19 11.33 15.20
CA PHE A 15 0.81 10.03 15.47
C PHE A 15 0.42 9.52 16.86
N ALA A 16 0.47 10.38 17.88
CA ALA A 16 0.04 10.02 19.24
C ALA A 16 -1.45 9.63 19.31
N ALA A 17 -2.32 10.30 18.54
CA ALA A 17 -3.74 9.94 18.46
C ALA A 17 -3.97 8.54 17.86
N CYS A 18 -3.11 8.12 16.93
CA CYS A 18 -3.08 6.76 16.39
C CYS A 18 -2.26 5.78 17.25
N ASN A 19 -1.81 6.19 18.44
CA ASN A 19 -0.99 5.38 19.34
C ASN A 19 0.34 4.93 18.72
N LEU A 20 0.87 5.75 17.81
CA LEU A 20 2.14 5.59 17.11
C LEU A 20 3.20 6.52 17.69
N GLU A 21 4.46 6.10 17.62
CA GLU A 21 5.61 6.92 17.98
C GLU A 21 6.34 7.36 16.70
N VAL A 22 6.88 8.58 16.68
CA VAL A 22 7.67 9.13 15.57
C VAL A 22 8.97 9.69 16.11
N ALA A 23 10.08 9.36 15.47
CA ALA A 23 11.39 9.87 15.87
C ALA A 23 11.48 11.38 15.59
N GLU A 24 12.16 12.14 16.47
CA GLU A 24 12.28 13.59 16.26
C GLU A 24 13.01 13.96 14.97
N ASP A 25 13.99 13.16 14.58
CA ASP A 25 14.75 13.32 13.33
C ASP A 25 13.87 13.05 12.08
N ALA A 26 12.82 12.25 12.25
CA ALA A 26 11.86 11.90 11.21
C ALA A 26 10.74 12.93 11.03
N LEU A 27 10.46 13.78 12.04
CA LEU A 27 9.38 14.77 11.99
C LEU A 27 9.52 15.74 10.82
N SER A 28 10.73 16.23 10.55
CA SER A 28 11.02 17.12 9.40
C SER A 28 10.71 16.45 8.06
N THR A 29 10.94 15.13 7.97
CA THR A 29 10.62 14.33 6.79
C THR A 29 9.10 14.20 6.64
N CYS A 30 8.38 13.93 7.73
CA CYS A 30 6.91 13.88 7.72
C CYS A 30 6.28 15.20 7.27
N VAL A 31 6.78 16.35 7.75
CA VAL A 31 6.31 17.68 7.33
C VAL A 31 6.53 17.88 5.84
N SER A 32 7.71 17.51 5.34
CA SER A 32 8.04 17.56 3.92
C SER A 32 7.11 16.67 3.08
N LEU A 33 6.79 15.46 3.57
CA LEU A 33 5.87 14.54 2.90
C LEU A 33 4.43 15.07 2.85
N CYS A 34 3.94 15.63 3.96
CA CYS A 34 2.64 16.28 3.99
C CYS A 34 2.56 17.42 2.98
N ALA A 35 3.60 18.24 2.87
CA ALA A 35 3.67 19.32 1.88
C ALA A 35 3.77 18.80 0.43
N GLU A 36 4.60 17.77 0.16
CA GLU A 36 4.74 17.17 -1.17
C GLU A 36 3.45 16.51 -1.67
N LEU A 37 2.71 15.87 -0.77
CA LEU A 37 1.53 15.07 -1.12
C LEU A 37 0.21 15.81 -0.89
N GLY A 38 0.24 16.97 -0.22
CA GLY A 38 -0.95 17.72 0.16
C GLY A 38 -1.82 16.95 1.16
N LEU A 39 -1.19 16.20 2.08
CA LEU A 39 -1.87 15.41 3.11
C LEU A 39 -1.89 16.16 4.43
N SER A 40 -2.95 15.98 5.22
CA SER A 40 -2.99 16.44 6.61
C SER A 40 -2.16 15.52 7.52
N SER A 41 -1.84 16.00 8.71
CA SER A 41 -1.13 15.23 9.74
C SER A 41 -1.89 13.95 10.15
N ASP A 42 -3.21 14.03 10.32
CA ASP A 42 -4.06 12.89 10.64
C ASP A 42 -4.07 11.83 9.53
N ASP A 43 -4.18 12.27 8.27
CA ASP A 43 -4.19 11.35 7.12
C ASP A 43 -2.84 10.67 6.95
N LEU A 44 -1.75 11.41 7.17
CA LEU A 44 -0.39 10.85 7.21
C LEU A 44 -0.25 9.78 8.29
N ALA A 45 -0.71 10.06 9.53
CA ALA A 45 -0.62 9.11 10.65
C ALA A 45 -1.44 7.84 10.38
N ALA A 46 -2.66 7.97 9.86
CA ALA A 46 -3.51 6.84 9.49
C ALA A 46 -2.90 5.98 8.37
N GLN A 47 -2.33 6.61 7.34
CA GLN A 47 -1.65 5.89 6.26
C GLN A 47 -0.37 5.22 6.74
N TRP A 48 0.38 5.87 7.65
CA TRP A 48 1.56 5.28 8.26
C TRP A 48 1.20 4.07 9.11
N ASP A 49 0.14 4.14 9.93
CA ASP A 49 -0.35 3.01 10.73
C ASP A 49 -0.62 1.77 9.86
N ALA A 50 -1.40 1.95 8.80
CA ALA A 50 -1.71 0.89 7.86
C ALA A 50 -0.45 0.33 7.17
N TYR A 51 0.51 1.19 6.81
CA TYR A 51 1.77 0.78 6.22
C TYR A 51 2.65 0.02 7.23
N SER A 52 2.71 0.48 8.48
CA SER A 52 3.46 -0.14 9.57
C SER A 52 2.93 -1.54 9.86
N MET A 53 1.60 -1.70 9.93
CA MET A 53 0.96 -3.01 10.09
C MET A 53 1.26 -3.95 8.92
N ASN A 54 1.18 -3.47 7.67
CA ASN A 54 1.42 -4.29 6.49
C ASN A 54 2.88 -4.75 6.36
N ASN A 55 3.83 -3.91 6.75
CA ASN A 55 5.27 -4.20 6.67
C ASN A 55 5.84 -4.75 7.98
N GLN A 56 5.00 -4.95 9.00
CA GLN A 56 5.41 -5.39 10.34
C GLN A 56 6.52 -4.51 10.93
N ILE A 57 6.46 -3.21 10.65
CA ILE A 57 7.40 -2.24 11.23
C ILE A 57 7.05 -2.10 12.70
N THR A 58 8.07 -2.27 13.55
CA THR A 58 7.93 -2.22 15.00
C THR A 58 8.74 -1.05 15.55
N GLY A 59 8.12 -0.26 16.42
CA GLY A 59 8.76 0.91 17.04
C GLY A 59 8.40 2.23 16.39
N ALA A 60 9.21 3.25 16.67
CA ALA A 60 8.98 4.61 16.20
C ALA A 60 9.21 4.73 14.68
N ALA A 61 8.41 5.58 14.04
CA ALA A 61 8.59 5.96 12.65
C ALA A 61 9.93 6.70 12.49
N ASP A 62 10.88 6.04 11.83
CA ASP A 62 12.21 6.53 11.55
C ASP A 62 12.32 7.02 10.10
N THR A 63 13.43 7.68 9.79
CA THR A 63 13.68 8.25 8.48
C THR A 63 13.73 7.17 7.39
N ASP A 64 14.27 5.99 7.68
CA ASP A 64 14.36 4.87 6.72
C ASP A 64 12.96 4.34 6.35
N GLY A 65 12.14 4.05 7.36
CA GLY A 65 10.76 3.61 7.16
C GLY A 65 9.93 4.65 6.40
N LEU A 66 10.13 5.94 6.67
CA LEU A 66 9.45 7.04 5.97
C LEU A 66 9.85 7.15 4.49
N VAL A 67 11.09 6.83 4.12
CA VAL A 67 11.52 6.80 2.71
C VAL A 67 10.80 5.67 1.95
N GLY A 68 10.66 4.50 2.57
CA GLY A 68 9.85 3.40 2.03
C GLY A 68 8.38 3.78 1.89
N PHE A 69 7.82 4.40 2.93
CA PHE A 69 6.44 4.86 2.95
C PHE A 69 6.16 5.94 1.90
N ARG A 70 7.06 6.91 1.70
CA ARG A 70 6.97 7.89 0.61
C ARG A 70 6.84 7.21 -0.75
N SER A 71 7.67 6.21 -1.00
CA SER A 71 7.65 5.44 -2.25
C SER A 71 6.33 4.69 -2.41
N HIS A 72 5.77 4.15 -1.32
CA HIS A 72 4.46 3.52 -1.29
C HIS A 72 3.34 4.52 -1.63
N LEU A 73 3.34 5.71 -1.04
CA LEU A 73 2.35 6.77 -1.30
C LEU A 73 2.37 7.25 -2.75
N VAL A 74 3.56 7.48 -3.30
CA VAL A 74 3.72 7.89 -4.71
C VAL A 74 3.19 6.80 -5.64
N ARG A 75 3.49 5.52 -5.35
CA ARG A 75 2.96 4.37 -6.10
C ARG A 75 1.44 4.22 -5.99
N GLN A 76 0.88 4.51 -4.83
CA GLN A 76 -0.58 4.47 -4.63
C GLN A 76 -1.26 5.55 -5.47
N LYS A 77 -0.74 6.80 -5.44
CA LYS A 77 -1.23 7.90 -6.27
C LYS A 77 -1.14 7.63 -7.77
N SER A 78 -0.08 6.96 -8.24
CA SER A 78 0.02 6.57 -9.65
C SER A 78 -0.97 5.45 -10.01
N ARG A 79 -1.17 4.47 -9.12
CA ARG A 79 -2.16 3.39 -9.33
C ARG A 79 -3.61 3.88 -9.35
N THR A 80 -3.96 4.90 -8.56
CA THR A 80 -5.32 5.48 -8.62
C THR A 80 -5.63 6.14 -9.97
N LYS A 81 -4.61 6.57 -10.74
CA LYS A 81 -4.79 7.02 -12.13
C LYS A 81 -4.90 5.87 -13.15
N GLU A 82 -4.49 4.66 -12.79
CA GLU A 82 -4.56 3.47 -13.65
C GLU A 82 -5.83 2.64 -13.42
N ASP A 83 -6.55 2.79 -12.30
CA ASP A 83 -7.79 2.05 -12.09
C ASP A 83 -9.00 2.62 -12.86
N ALA A 84 -8.88 3.83 -13.42
CA ALA A 84 -9.85 4.34 -14.41
C ALA A 84 -9.56 3.85 -15.84
N SER A 85 -8.48 3.11 -16.06
CA SER A 85 -8.13 2.56 -17.37
C SER A 85 -7.21 1.36 -17.19
N THR A 86 -7.78 0.15 -17.29
CA THR A 86 -7.09 -1.12 -17.60
C THR A 86 -7.03 -2.13 -16.45
N SER A 87 -8.20 -2.68 -16.09
CA SER A 87 -8.31 -4.11 -15.81
C SER A 87 -8.08 -4.92 -17.10
N SER A 88 -6.86 -4.91 -17.65
CA SER A 88 -6.42 -5.76 -18.78
C SER A 88 -4.91 -5.71 -18.98
N GLY A 89 -4.17 -6.62 -18.36
CA GLY A 89 -2.74 -6.81 -18.65
C GLY A 89 -2.04 -7.58 -17.56
N ALA A 90 -2.25 -8.89 -17.41
CA ALA A 90 -1.70 -9.90 -18.33
C ALA A 90 -0.30 -9.51 -18.84
N SER A 91 0.64 -9.38 -17.89
CA SER A 91 2.07 -9.46 -18.19
C SER A 91 2.39 -10.88 -18.69
N GLN A 92 2.58 -11.04 -20.00
CA GLN A 92 3.83 -11.57 -20.57
C GLN A 92 3.72 -11.73 -22.09
N LYS A 93 4.55 -10.94 -22.79
CA LYS A 93 4.76 -10.99 -24.23
C LYS A 93 6.08 -11.71 -24.50
N ARG A 94 6.06 -12.81 -25.26
CA ARG A 94 6.83 -13.02 -26.52
C ARG A 94 6.83 -14.49 -27.00
N ARG A 95 6.12 -14.69 -28.13
CA ARG A 95 6.45 -15.50 -29.34
C ARG A 95 6.87 -16.97 -29.16
N HIS A 96 6.07 -17.90 -29.67
CA HIS A 96 6.16 -18.49 -31.02
C HIS A 96 5.10 -19.59 -31.21
N GLY A 97 4.71 -19.85 -32.47
CA GLY A 97 4.35 -21.20 -32.89
C GLY A 97 2.86 -21.53 -32.94
N LYS A 98 2.28 -21.33 -34.12
CA LYS A 98 1.09 -21.97 -34.68
C LYS A 98 0.84 -23.38 -34.13
N VAL A 99 -0.25 -23.59 -33.39
CA VAL A 99 -0.92 -24.89 -33.34
C VAL A 99 -2.42 -24.70 -33.20
N SER A 100 -3.10 -25.28 -34.19
CA SER A 100 -4.54 -25.42 -34.34
C SER A 100 -5.16 -26.17 -33.14
N GLY A 101 -6.30 -25.72 -32.64
CA GLY A 101 -7.04 -26.42 -31.58
C GLY A 101 -8.34 -25.72 -31.21
N THR A 102 -9.43 -26.19 -31.79
CA THR A 102 -10.88 -25.92 -31.55
C THR A 102 -11.31 -25.45 -30.14
N PRO A 103 -12.24 -24.47 -30.01
CA PRO A 103 -12.84 -24.13 -28.72
C PRO A 103 -14.05 -25.03 -28.45
N VAL A 104 -13.96 -25.88 -27.43
CA VAL A 104 -15.05 -26.77 -27.01
C VAL A 104 -15.26 -26.65 -25.48
N ILE A 105 -16.35 -25.94 -25.14
CA ILE A 105 -17.40 -26.35 -24.17
C ILE A 105 -17.14 -26.24 -22.64
N LYS A 106 -18.01 -25.40 -22.04
CA LYS A 106 -18.80 -25.48 -20.77
C LYS A 106 -18.11 -25.47 -19.38
N ARG A 107 -18.66 -24.53 -18.57
CA ARG A 107 -19.17 -24.67 -17.18
C ARG A 107 -18.65 -25.86 -16.37
N VAL A 108 -18.16 -25.60 -15.16
CA VAL A 108 -18.75 -26.06 -13.88
C VAL A 108 -17.92 -25.54 -12.71
N SER A 109 -18.60 -24.86 -11.79
CA SER A 109 -18.19 -24.56 -10.42
C SER A 109 -17.92 -25.86 -9.66
N GLU A 110 -17.00 -25.85 -8.68
CA GLU A 110 -16.84 -26.80 -7.54
C GLU A 110 -15.43 -27.40 -7.45
N SER A 111 -14.73 -27.12 -6.34
CA SER A 111 -14.06 -28.13 -5.50
C SER A 111 -13.41 -27.48 -4.27
N GLN A 112 -14.21 -27.28 -3.21
CA GLN A 112 -13.76 -27.49 -1.84
C GLN A 112 -13.64 -29.01 -1.66
N ASP A 113 -12.47 -29.61 -1.84
CA ASP A 113 -12.20 -30.98 -1.33
C ASP A 113 -10.70 -31.36 -1.40
N LYS A 114 -9.83 -30.61 -0.73
CA LYS A 114 -8.40 -30.99 -0.63
C LYS A 114 -7.79 -30.89 0.76
N LEU A 115 -8.62 -30.79 1.81
CA LEU A 115 -8.11 -30.74 3.19
C LEU A 115 -8.20 -32.05 3.97
N GLU A 116 -8.91 -33.08 3.49
CA GLU A 116 -9.11 -34.33 4.25
C GLU A 116 -8.33 -35.56 3.75
N ALA A 117 -7.26 -35.37 2.96
CA ALA A 117 -6.42 -36.48 2.49
C ALA A 117 -5.02 -36.54 3.12
N LEU A 118 -4.71 -35.70 4.12
CA LEU A 118 -3.38 -35.61 4.76
C LEU A 118 -3.32 -36.22 6.18
N TYR A 119 -4.38 -36.87 6.66
CA TYR A 119 -4.42 -37.44 8.02
C TYR A 119 -4.76 -38.94 8.05
N ASN A 120 -4.32 -39.71 7.05
CA ASN A 120 -4.39 -41.16 7.15
C ASN A 120 -3.19 -41.82 6.46
N MET A 121 -2.07 -41.89 7.18
CA MET A 121 -1.11 -42.98 7.06
C MET A 121 -0.45 -43.25 8.40
#